data_AF-A0A7W4YEA6-F1
#
_entry.id   AF-A0A7W4YEA6-F1
#
_cell.length_a   1.000
_cell.length_b   1.000
_cell.length_c   1.000
_cell.angle_alpha   90.00
_cell.angle_beta   90.00
_cell.angle_gamma   90.00
#
_symmetry.space_group_name_H-M   'P 1'
#
loop_
_entity.id
_entity.type
_entity.pdbx_description
1 polymer ?
#
loop_
_entity_poly.entity_id
_entity_poly.type
_entity_poly.pdbx_seq_one_letter_code
_entity_poly.pdbx_strand_id
1 'polypeptide(L)'
;MAEATEKHHRKYKGRGGTHDIQNLLHLCGGAGGMFGGNHSGCHGLAHSKDGQDQGLSVASWDDPAAVTFKDNYGVEWELLADGTKEEVHRG
;
A
#
# COMPACT_ATOMS: atom_id res chain seq x y z
N MET A 1 -8.51 -1.32 -15.37
CA MET A 1 -7.92 -1.19 -14.03
C MET A 1 -9.05 -1.10 -13.04
N ALA A 2 -8.95 -1.77 -11.90
CA ALA A 2 -9.98 -1.67 -10.86
C ALA A 2 -9.75 -0.38 -10.05
N GLU A 3 -10.83 0.31 -9.71
CA GLU A 3 -10.77 1.49 -8.84
C GLU A 3 -10.28 1.11 -7.44
N ALA A 4 -9.65 2.06 -6.75
CA ALA A 4 -9.28 1.89 -5.36
C ALA A 4 -10.53 1.95 -4.48
N THR A 5 -10.77 0.91 -3.68
CA THR A 5 -12.00 0.76 -2.89
C THR A 5 -11.73 0.65 -1.39
N GLU A 6 -10.48 0.33 -0.99
CA GLU A 6 -10.15 0.14 0.41
C GLU A 6 -8.86 0.81 0.87
N LYS A 7 -8.93 1.39 2.07
CA LYS A 7 -7.76 1.86 2.80
C LYS A 7 -7.02 0.66 3.38
N HIS A 8 -5.74 0.55 3.04
CA HIS A 8 -4.84 -0.49 3.47
C HIS A 8 -3.73 0.10 4.34
N HIS A 9 -3.46 -0.54 5.48
CA HIS A 9 -2.31 -0.21 6.33
C HIS A 9 -1.08 -0.99 5.88
N ARG A 10 -0.07 -0.29 5.35
CA ARG A 10 1.17 -0.92 4.85
C ARG A 10 1.89 -1.68 5.95
N LYS A 11 2.04 -1.05 7.12
CA LYS A 11 2.36 -1.71 8.39
C LYS A 11 1.06 -2.07 9.05
N TYR A 12 0.77 -3.37 9.16
CA TYR A 12 -0.47 -3.86 9.73
C TYR A 12 -0.69 -3.35 11.17
N LYS A 13 -1.92 -2.96 11.50
CA LYS A 13 -2.28 -2.47 12.85
C LYS A 13 -1.88 -3.46 13.95
N GLY A 14 -2.07 -4.76 13.71
CA GLY A 14 -1.68 -5.82 14.65
C GLY A 14 -0.16 -5.95 14.88
N ARG A 15 0.66 -5.24 14.10
CA ARG A 15 2.13 -5.17 14.21
C ARG A 15 2.61 -3.78 14.63
N GLY A 16 1.75 -2.98 15.27
CA GLY A 16 2.06 -1.63 15.72
C GLY A 16 1.96 -0.56 14.64
N GLY A 17 1.30 -0.84 13.52
CA GLY A 17 1.03 0.16 12.48
C GLY A 17 0.02 1.22 12.94
N THR A 18 0.39 2.48 12.77
CA THR A 18 -0.43 3.66 13.10
C THR A 18 -1.39 4.01 11.96
N HIS A 19 -2.39 4.85 12.22
CA HIS A 19 -3.37 5.28 11.21
C HIS A 19 -2.99 6.64 10.63
N ASP A 20 -1.78 6.71 10.11
CA ASP A 20 -1.17 7.95 9.62
C ASP A 20 -1.05 7.86 8.10
N ILE A 21 -1.07 9.00 7.43
CA ILE A 21 -1.11 9.10 5.95
C ILE A 21 -0.02 8.24 5.31
N GLN A 22 1.21 8.30 5.83
CA GLN A 22 2.37 7.61 5.27
C GLN A 22 2.28 6.07 5.41
N ASN A 23 1.41 5.58 6.30
CA ASN A 23 1.13 4.17 6.47
C ASN A 23 -0.11 3.69 5.69
N LEU A 24 -0.79 4.57 4.95
CA LEU A 24 -2.05 4.26 4.28
C LEU A 24 -1.92 4.31 2.77
N LEU A 25 -2.42 3.27 2.11
CA LEU A 25 -2.65 3.25 0.68
C LEU A 25 -4.13 3.03 0.38
N HIS A 26 -4.63 3.66 -0.68
CA HIS A 26 -5.94 3.32 -1.24
C HIS A 26 -5.72 2.29 -2.34
N LEU A 27 -6.13 1.05 -2.10
CA LEU A 27 -5.86 -0.06 -3.00
C LEU A 27 -7.11 -0.56 -3.68
N CYS A 28 -6.92 -1.08 -4.89
CA CYS A 28 -7.94 -1.78 -5.65
C CYS A 28 -8.16 -3.19 -5.09
N GLY A 29 -9.41 -3.65 -5.09
CA GLY A 29 -9.76 -4.94 -4.49
C GLY A 29 -9.83 -4.83 -2.98
N GLY A 30 -10.84 -5.46 -2.40
CA GLY A 30 -11.27 -5.15 -1.04
C GLY A 30 -12.71 -4.61 -1.02
N ALA A 31 -13.57 -5.32 -0.28
CA ALA A 31 -15.02 -5.16 -0.15
C ALA A 31 -15.82 -4.94 -1.46
N GLY A 32 -16.38 -6.02 -2.01
CA GLY A 32 -17.48 -5.90 -2.98
C GLY A 32 -17.85 -7.18 -3.72
N GLY A 33 -18.88 -7.89 -3.24
CA GLY A 33 -19.56 -8.97 -3.95
C GLY A 33 -19.09 -10.39 -3.62
N MET A 34 -19.78 -11.40 -4.18
CA MET A 34 -19.62 -12.83 -3.90
C MET A 34 -18.20 -13.40 -4.09
N PHE A 35 -17.28 -12.61 -4.66
CA PHE A 35 -15.87 -12.94 -4.90
C PHE A 35 -14.87 -11.86 -4.42
N GLY A 36 -15.34 -10.79 -3.75
CA GLY A 36 -14.53 -9.63 -3.36
C GLY A 36 -14.19 -9.64 -1.88
N GLY A 37 -12.96 -10.04 -1.55
CA GLY A 37 -12.42 -9.98 -0.19
C GLY A 37 -11.01 -9.38 -0.17
N ASN A 38 -10.45 -9.27 1.05
CA ASN A 38 -9.12 -8.72 1.40
C ASN A 38 -7.95 -9.47 0.72
N HIS A 39 -8.23 -10.46 -0.12
CA HIS A 39 -7.29 -11.33 -0.81
C HIS A 39 -7.37 -11.18 -2.35
N SER A 40 -8.07 -10.16 -2.83
CA SER A 40 -8.26 -9.90 -4.27
C SER A 40 -7.62 -8.57 -4.69
N GLY A 41 -7.25 -8.46 -5.96
CA GLY A 41 -6.68 -7.23 -6.52
C GLY A 41 -5.37 -6.79 -5.86
N CYS A 42 -5.17 -5.48 -5.85
CA CYS A 42 -4.01 -4.81 -5.26
C CYS A 42 -3.92 -5.03 -3.74
N HIS A 43 -5.06 -5.09 -3.05
CA HIS A 43 -5.09 -5.39 -1.62
C HIS A 43 -4.60 -6.83 -1.35
N GLY A 44 -5.09 -7.81 -2.10
CA GLY A 44 -4.57 -9.18 -2.00
C GLY A 44 -3.08 -9.28 -2.28
N LEU A 45 -2.60 -8.56 -3.30
CA LEU A 45 -1.17 -8.45 -3.61
C LEU A 45 -0.36 -7.88 -2.45
N ALA A 46 -0.87 -6.85 -1.74
CA ALA A 46 -0.18 -6.24 -0.60
C ALA A 46 0.12 -7.25 0.54
N HIS A 47 -0.65 -8.34 0.63
CA HIS A 47 -0.44 -9.42 1.58
C HIS A 47 0.52 -10.52 1.10
N SER A 48 1.14 -10.36 -0.08
CA SER A 48 2.13 -11.30 -0.63
C SER A 48 3.57 -10.76 -0.53
N LYS A 49 4.54 -11.61 -0.84
CA LYS A 49 5.95 -11.21 -0.97
C LYS A 49 6.15 -10.14 -2.04
N ASP A 50 5.47 -10.27 -3.18
CA ASP A 50 5.57 -9.31 -4.27
C ASP A 50 5.00 -7.94 -3.88
N GLY A 51 3.93 -7.91 -3.08
CA GLY A 51 3.39 -6.66 -2.53
C GLY A 51 4.36 -6.00 -1.56
N GLN A 52 5.06 -6.77 -0.74
CA GLN A 52 6.11 -6.24 0.12
C GLN A 52 7.28 -5.67 -0.69
N ASP A 53 7.71 -6.34 -1.75
CA ASP A 53 8.77 -5.85 -2.65
C ASP A 53 8.37 -4.57 -3.40
N GLN A 54 7.07 -4.36 -3.59
CA GLN A 54 6.49 -3.14 -4.15
C GLN A 54 6.17 -2.08 -3.08
N GLY A 55 6.49 -2.32 -1.81
CA GLY A 55 6.20 -1.42 -0.70
C GLY A 55 4.71 -1.27 -0.38
N LEU A 56 3.83 -2.12 -0.91
CA LEU A 56 2.40 -2.12 -0.58
C LEU A 56 2.14 -2.58 0.86
N SER A 57 3.05 -3.38 1.42
CA SER A 57 3.18 -3.65 2.85
C SER A 57 4.64 -3.53 3.29
N VAL A 58 4.87 -3.31 4.59
CA VAL A 58 6.21 -3.15 5.16
C VAL A 58 6.41 -4.06 6.37
N ALA A 59 7.67 -4.35 6.71
CA ALA A 59 7.98 -5.17 7.86
C ALA A 59 7.59 -4.48 9.18
N SER A 60 7.42 -5.27 10.25
CA SER A 60 7.02 -4.73 11.55
C SER A 60 8.06 -3.82 12.20
N TRP A 61 9.33 -3.95 11.82
CA TRP A 61 10.43 -3.11 12.31
C TRP A 61 10.67 -1.88 11.43
N ASP A 62 10.11 -1.82 10.23
CA ASP A 62 10.31 -0.69 9.33
C ASP A 62 9.38 0.49 9.68
N ASP A 63 9.83 1.67 9.28
CA ASP A 63 9.04 2.89 9.25
C ASP A 63 8.36 3.03 7.87
N PRO A 64 7.02 3.01 7.78
CA PRO A 64 6.31 3.21 6.53
C PRO A 64 6.69 4.50 5.80
N ALA A 65 7.05 5.56 6.53
CA ALA A 65 7.45 6.84 5.95
C ALA A 65 8.77 6.76 5.16
N ALA A 66 9.64 5.80 5.48
CA ALA A 66 10.93 5.62 4.83
C ALA A 66 10.89 4.65 3.64
N VAL A 67 9.73 4.05 3.35
CA VAL A 67 9.58 3.04 2.30
C VAL A 67 8.72 3.61 1.18
N THR A 68 9.26 3.67 -0.03
CA THR A 68 8.52 4.01 -1.26
C THR A 68 7.51 2.92 -1.60
N PHE A 69 6.56 3.20 -2.49
CA PHE A 69 5.70 2.16 -3.06
C PHE A 69 5.66 2.24 -4.58
N LYS A 70 5.43 1.11 -5.24
CA LYS A 70 5.28 1.01 -6.68
C LYS A 70 3.80 0.90 -7.04
N ASP A 71 3.33 1.73 -7.96
CA ASP A 71 1.97 1.60 -8.47
C ASP A 71 1.86 0.54 -9.59
N ASN A 72 0.64 0.33 -10.08
CA ASN A 72 0.37 -0.65 -11.14
C ASN A 72 1.00 -0.31 -12.50
N TYR A 73 1.53 0.90 -12.68
CA TYR A 73 2.28 1.30 -13.88
C TYR A 73 3.79 1.13 -13.71
N GLY A 74 4.23 0.70 -12.53
CA GLY A 74 5.64 0.56 -12.22
C GLY A 74 6.32 1.87 -11.79
N VAL A 75 5.56 2.93 -11.55
CA VAL A 75 6.11 4.20 -11.05
C VAL A 75 6.31 4.10 -9.55
N GLU A 76 7.49 4.51 -9.08
CA GLU A 76 7.86 4.50 -7.67
C GLU A 76 7.52 5.85 -7.04
N TRP A 77 6.86 5.83 -5.89
CA TRP A 77 6.32 7.01 -5.20
C TRP A 77 6.76 7.05 -3.74
N GLU A 78 7.09 8.24 -3.25
CA GLU A 78 7.21 8.54 -1.81
C GLU A 78 5.88 9.12 -1.31
N LEU A 79 5.43 8.70 -0.11
CA LEU A 79 4.25 9.24 0.55
C LEU A 79 4.63 10.33 1.55
N LEU A 80 4.11 11.53 1.34
CA LEU A 80 4.36 12.66 2.20
C LEU A 80 3.31 12.76 3.31
N ALA A 81 3.71 13.33 4.44
CA ALA A 81 2.84 13.46 5.62
C ALA A 81 1.62 14.37 5.40
N ASP A 82 1.62 15.19 4.33
CA ASP A 82 0.54 16.11 3.97
C ASP A 82 -0.57 15.47 3.11
N GLY A 83 -0.44 14.19 2.75
CA GLY A 83 -1.40 13.48 1.91
C GLY A 83 -1.03 13.45 0.42
N THR A 84 0.06 14.11 0.04
CA THR A 84 0.58 14.06 -1.33
C THR A 84 1.58 12.92 -1.52
N LYS A 85 1.99 12.73 -2.78
CA LYS A 85 3.03 11.78 -3.15
C LYS A 85 3.95 12.40 -4.20
N GLU A 86 5.22 12.03 -4.17
CA GLU A 86 6.24 12.50 -5.12
C GLU A 86 6.82 11.32 -5.89
N GLU A 87 7.03 11.50 -7.20
CA GLU A 87 7.64 10.49 -8.04
C GLU A 87 9.14 10.40 -7.73
N VAL A 88 9.63 9.19 -7.51
CA VAL A 88 11.04 8.95 -7.25
C VAL A 88 11.78 8.88 -8.57
N HIS A 89 12.31 10.03 -9.02
CA HIS A 89 13.21 10.06 -10.17
C HIS A 89 14.60 9.57 -9.76
N ARG A 90 14.89 8.29 -10.03
CA ARG A 90 16.28 7.80 -9.99
C ARG A 90 16.97 8.22 -11.29
N GLY A 91 17.90 9.16 -11.18
CA GLY A 91 18.76 9.61 -12.29
C GLY A 91 19.69 8.52 -12.81
#